data_AF-A0A1W1V396-F1
#
_entry.id   AF-A0A1W1V396-F1
#
_cell.length_a   1.000
_cell.length_b   1.000
_cell.length_c   1.000
_cell.angle_alpha   90.00
_cell.angle_beta   90.00
_cell.angle_gamma   90.00
#
_symmetry.space_group_name_H-M   'P 1'
#
loop_
_entity.id
_entity.type
_entity.pdbx_description
1 polymer ?
#
loop_
_entity_poly.entity_id
_entity_poly.type
_entity_poly.pdbx_seq_one_letter_code
_entity_poly.pdbx_strand_id
1 'polypeptide(L)'
;MKRKIIFFTKAPALNYGKSRLKNFLSAEERYKLSKFLIEDNLKVLKQSGYDFVIYYSGAIENLNFIDYEKIPQRGKSLGDKMFNAIKDELTQNDEVILLGSDLRGITTTLIEDAFNGLAHSDCVISPAKDGGYGLIGFKKPIDLFSEIEYSRSDVLENTLKKANSINISVMRLDEVRDIDETIDLIREELQTDDVELLGNGEYNLNYKFNQNFVCRINLGSQLNLGSEQLSYEYQALKLLEPSGVTPRVHYLKKDSKYIQKDFLVMDYLPGMALDYETDMDIAAYLLSTIHNFKVSNSNLICVDKPFKAMFEECSQMYSVYKNSEIYNPSVGQYIDSFFDFVKSLGVESEISNPCVINTELNNRNFIINGANSYVIDWEKPIIGEAEQDIAHFLVPTTTNWKTNKILSEDEINNFISAYEKYRPIDRQKLKKYFAFNCLRGVTWCSMAKVEYENERALSNKDTYEKINLFLSEPYLEMLFKRFYEVNNEKI
;
A
#
# COMPACT_ATOMS: atom_id res chain seq x y z
N MET A 1 -24.90 -35.54 -27.40
CA MET A 1 -25.08 -35.04 -26.02
C MET A 1 -25.03 -33.53 -26.10
N LYS A 2 -26.07 -32.83 -25.63
CA LYS A 2 -26.13 -31.37 -25.61
C LYS A 2 -25.51 -30.85 -24.32
N ARG A 3 -24.49 -30.02 -24.46
CA ARG A 3 -23.72 -29.43 -23.35
C ARG A 3 -23.88 -27.93 -23.40
N LYS A 4 -24.15 -27.30 -22.27
CA LYS A 4 -24.36 -25.85 -22.18
C LYS A 4 -23.61 -25.26 -21.00
N ILE A 5 -23.05 -24.08 -21.21
CA ILE A 5 -22.42 -23.28 -20.16
C ILE A 5 -23.36 -22.15 -19.73
N ILE A 6 -23.60 -22.04 -18.44
CA ILE A 6 -24.21 -20.87 -17.81
C ILE A 6 -23.09 -19.94 -17.38
N PHE A 7 -23.02 -18.76 -17.98
CA PHE A 7 -22.16 -17.68 -17.52
C PHE A 7 -22.95 -16.77 -16.58
N PHE A 8 -22.64 -16.83 -15.30
CA PHE A 8 -23.44 -16.26 -14.22
C PHE A 8 -22.81 -14.95 -13.73
N THR A 9 -23.43 -13.81 -14.07
CA THR A 9 -22.82 -12.49 -13.87
C THR A 9 -23.73 -11.50 -13.15
N LYS A 10 -23.14 -10.55 -12.44
CA LYS A 10 -23.81 -9.30 -12.06
C LYS A 10 -23.53 -8.26 -13.14
N ALA A 11 -24.52 -7.46 -13.52
CA ALA A 11 -24.33 -6.38 -14.47
C ALA A 11 -23.49 -5.25 -13.82
N PRO A 12 -22.31 -4.88 -14.36
CA PRO A 12 -21.44 -3.88 -13.75
C PRO A 12 -22.12 -2.51 -13.63
N ALA A 13 -21.97 -1.81 -12.50
CA ALA A 13 -22.40 -0.42 -12.36
C ALA A 13 -21.48 0.36 -11.42
N LEU A 14 -21.37 1.68 -11.57
CA LEU A 14 -20.44 2.51 -10.79
C LEU A 14 -20.60 2.34 -9.27
N ASN A 15 -21.84 2.22 -8.78
CA ASN A 15 -22.13 2.11 -7.34
C ASN A 15 -22.51 0.68 -6.89
N TYR A 16 -22.23 -0.34 -7.71
CA TYR A 16 -22.66 -1.71 -7.44
C TYR A 16 -21.60 -2.74 -7.83
N GLY A 17 -21.26 -3.63 -6.90
CA GLY A 17 -20.26 -4.68 -7.09
C GLY A 17 -18.90 -4.35 -6.48
N LYS A 18 -18.09 -5.41 -6.25
CA LYS A 18 -16.73 -5.34 -5.70
C LYS A 18 -16.59 -4.42 -4.48
N SER A 19 -17.56 -4.48 -3.55
CA SER A 19 -17.63 -3.57 -2.40
C SER A 19 -16.44 -3.71 -1.44
N ARG A 20 -15.81 -4.89 -1.39
CA ARG A 20 -14.57 -5.15 -0.64
C ARG A 20 -13.36 -4.37 -1.18
N LEU A 21 -13.40 -3.97 -2.46
CA LEU A 21 -12.35 -3.16 -3.09
C LEU A 21 -12.54 -1.65 -2.93
N LYS A 22 -13.63 -1.17 -2.29
CA LYS A 22 -13.96 0.27 -2.26
C LYS A 22 -12.90 1.17 -1.61
N ASN A 23 -12.10 0.62 -0.70
CA ASN A 23 -11.03 1.36 0.00
C ASN A 23 -9.74 1.43 -0.82
N PHE A 24 -9.64 0.64 -1.89
CA PHE A 24 -8.46 0.56 -2.75
C PHE A 24 -8.74 1.06 -4.17
N LEU A 25 -9.94 0.81 -4.69
CA LEU A 25 -10.41 1.22 -6.01
C LEU A 25 -11.63 2.15 -5.91
N SER A 26 -11.59 3.23 -6.67
CA SER A 26 -12.72 4.11 -6.95
C SER A 26 -13.90 3.36 -7.59
N ALA A 27 -15.07 3.99 -7.62
CA ALA A 27 -16.26 3.48 -8.32
C ALA A 27 -16.00 3.16 -9.80
N GLU A 28 -15.22 4.02 -10.48
CA GLU A 28 -14.89 3.84 -11.89
C GLU A 28 -13.90 2.70 -12.11
N GLU A 29 -12.85 2.60 -11.29
CA GLU A 29 -11.88 1.49 -11.35
C GLU A 29 -12.56 0.13 -11.08
N ARG A 30 -13.48 0.06 -10.12
CA ARG A 30 -14.26 -1.17 -9.85
C ARG A 30 -15.15 -1.54 -11.03
N TYR A 31 -15.81 -0.56 -11.66
CA TYR A 31 -16.61 -0.80 -12.86
C TYR A 31 -15.75 -1.33 -14.02
N LYS A 32 -14.59 -0.72 -14.27
CA LYS A 32 -13.64 -1.16 -15.30
C LYS A 32 -13.15 -2.59 -15.03
N LEU A 33 -12.81 -2.91 -13.78
CA LEU A 33 -12.39 -4.26 -13.38
C LEU A 33 -13.48 -5.29 -13.66
N SER A 34 -14.72 -5.06 -13.21
CA SER A 34 -15.83 -5.99 -13.45
C SER A 34 -16.08 -6.22 -14.93
N LYS A 35 -16.08 -5.15 -15.74
CA LYS A 35 -16.22 -5.27 -17.20
C LYS A 35 -15.07 -6.09 -17.80
N PHE A 36 -13.83 -5.79 -17.40
CA PHE A 36 -12.64 -6.51 -17.87
C PHE A 36 -12.72 -8.02 -17.53
N LEU A 37 -13.08 -8.40 -16.29
CA LEU A 37 -13.20 -9.80 -15.88
C LEU A 37 -14.25 -10.55 -16.71
N ILE A 38 -15.40 -9.92 -16.95
CA ILE A 38 -16.46 -10.48 -17.80
C ILE A 38 -15.96 -10.71 -19.23
N GLU A 39 -15.34 -9.70 -19.84
CA GLU A 39 -14.83 -9.80 -21.21
C GLU A 39 -13.73 -10.86 -21.34
N ASP A 40 -12.87 -11.00 -20.34
CA ASP A 40 -11.79 -11.99 -20.36
C ASP A 40 -12.32 -13.42 -20.23
N ASN A 41 -13.29 -13.64 -19.33
CA ASN A 41 -13.93 -14.95 -19.18
C ASN A 41 -14.74 -15.33 -20.43
N LEU A 42 -15.44 -14.38 -21.07
CA LEU A 42 -16.15 -14.62 -22.32
C LEU A 42 -15.22 -15.04 -23.47
N LYS A 43 -13.97 -14.57 -23.51
CA LYS A 43 -12.98 -15.04 -24.51
C LYS A 43 -12.70 -16.53 -24.33
N VAL A 44 -12.52 -16.97 -23.08
CA VAL A 44 -12.29 -18.39 -22.76
C VAL A 44 -13.51 -19.23 -23.12
N LEU A 45 -14.73 -18.76 -22.79
CA LEU A 45 -15.97 -19.46 -23.18
C LEU A 45 -16.08 -19.61 -24.69
N LYS A 46 -15.81 -18.54 -25.45
CA LYS A 46 -15.83 -18.58 -26.91
C LYS A 46 -14.78 -19.55 -27.48
N GLN A 47 -13.58 -19.56 -26.90
CA GLN A 47 -12.50 -20.45 -27.31
C GLN A 47 -12.79 -21.92 -27.00
N SER A 48 -13.60 -22.20 -25.98
CA SER A 48 -13.98 -23.58 -25.60
C SER A 48 -14.87 -24.27 -26.64
N GLY A 49 -15.54 -23.51 -27.51
CA GLY A 49 -16.42 -24.05 -28.56
C GLY A 49 -17.76 -24.60 -28.06
N TYR A 50 -18.04 -24.54 -26.75
CA TYR A 50 -19.33 -24.91 -26.18
C TYR A 50 -20.33 -23.76 -26.28
N ASP A 51 -21.62 -24.11 -26.47
CA ASP A 51 -22.70 -23.14 -26.38
C ASP A 51 -22.80 -22.59 -24.96
N PHE A 52 -23.01 -21.29 -24.83
CA PHE A 52 -23.20 -20.65 -23.53
C PHE A 52 -24.38 -19.67 -23.53
N VAL A 53 -24.87 -19.35 -22.35
CA VAL A 53 -25.93 -18.36 -22.09
C VAL A 53 -25.57 -17.53 -20.87
N ILE A 54 -25.90 -16.24 -20.90
CA ILE A 54 -25.57 -15.31 -19.82
C ILE A 54 -26.76 -15.18 -18.88
N TYR A 55 -26.61 -15.64 -17.64
CA TYR A 55 -27.57 -15.38 -16.59
C TYR A 55 -27.15 -14.15 -15.79
N TYR A 56 -27.93 -13.08 -15.86
CA TYR A 56 -27.54 -11.79 -15.27
C TYR A 56 -28.47 -11.30 -14.15
N SER A 57 -27.92 -10.51 -13.24
CA SER A 57 -28.70 -9.68 -12.31
C SER A 57 -28.33 -8.20 -12.44
N GLY A 58 -29.27 -7.30 -12.16
CA GLY A 58 -29.11 -5.87 -12.39
C GLY A 58 -29.73 -5.39 -13.71
N ALA A 59 -29.37 -4.18 -14.13
CA ALA A 59 -29.87 -3.54 -15.34
C ALA A 59 -29.26 -4.20 -16.60
N ILE A 60 -30.09 -4.59 -17.57
CA ILE A 60 -29.63 -5.26 -18.80
C ILE A 60 -28.77 -4.33 -19.66
N GLU A 61 -29.05 -3.02 -19.61
CA GLU A 61 -28.36 -1.97 -20.35
C GLU A 61 -26.87 -1.92 -20.00
N ASN A 62 -26.53 -2.31 -18.77
CA ASN A 62 -25.15 -2.38 -18.31
C ASN A 62 -24.38 -3.55 -18.94
N LEU A 63 -25.04 -4.46 -19.65
CA LEU A 63 -24.44 -5.56 -20.41
C LEU A 63 -24.54 -5.35 -21.93
N ASN A 64 -24.86 -4.15 -22.40
CA ASN A 64 -24.93 -3.82 -23.84
C ASN A 64 -23.60 -4.00 -24.57
N PHE A 65 -22.48 -4.08 -23.85
CA PHE A 65 -21.16 -4.39 -24.43
C PHE A 65 -20.99 -5.87 -24.79
N ILE A 66 -21.98 -6.71 -24.48
CA ILE A 66 -21.97 -8.16 -24.72
C ILE A 66 -23.10 -8.51 -25.69
N ASP A 67 -22.79 -9.15 -26.81
CA ASP A 67 -23.78 -9.55 -27.81
C ASP A 67 -24.02 -11.08 -27.82
N TYR A 68 -24.55 -11.58 -26.70
CA TYR A 68 -25.00 -12.96 -26.54
C TYR A 68 -26.39 -13.01 -25.90
N GLU A 69 -27.00 -14.19 -25.88
CA GLU A 69 -28.25 -14.46 -25.17
C GLU A 69 -28.11 -14.15 -23.68
N LYS A 70 -29.07 -13.38 -23.15
CA LYS A 70 -29.09 -12.90 -21.76
C LYS A 70 -30.43 -13.24 -21.12
N ILE A 71 -30.39 -13.94 -19.99
CA ILE A 71 -31.58 -14.34 -19.22
C ILE A 71 -31.48 -13.73 -17.82
N PRO A 72 -32.52 -13.04 -17.31
CA PRO A 72 -32.50 -12.51 -15.96
C PRO A 72 -32.50 -13.65 -14.92
N GLN A 73 -31.63 -13.55 -13.92
CA GLN A 73 -31.57 -14.48 -12.80
C GLN A 73 -32.86 -14.42 -11.96
N ARG A 74 -33.43 -15.59 -11.63
CA ARG A 74 -34.69 -15.71 -10.89
C ARG A 74 -34.50 -16.43 -9.56
N GLY A 75 -34.96 -15.85 -8.46
CA GLY A 75 -34.83 -16.41 -7.11
C GLY A 75 -34.61 -15.35 -6.05
N LYS A 76 -34.83 -15.69 -4.77
CA LYS A 76 -34.64 -14.76 -3.65
C LYS A 76 -33.18 -14.74 -3.20
N SER A 77 -32.61 -15.92 -2.98
CA SER A 77 -31.21 -16.10 -2.58
C SER A 77 -30.27 -16.28 -3.78
N LEU A 78 -28.95 -16.22 -3.56
CA LEU A 78 -27.97 -16.58 -4.59
C LEU A 78 -28.11 -18.04 -5.01
N GLY A 79 -28.29 -18.93 -4.05
CA GLY A 79 -28.53 -20.36 -4.28
C GLY A 79 -29.76 -20.63 -5.12
N ASP A 80 -30.88 -19.94 -4.85
CA ASP A 80 -32.13 -20.07 -5.63
C ASP A 80 -31.88 -19.70 -7.10
N LYS A 81 -31.11 -18.63 -7.32
CA LYS A 81 -30.81 -18.13 -8.67
C LYS A 81 -29.93 -19.10 -9.46
N MET A 82 -28.91 -19.67 -8.82
CA MET A 82 -28.06 -20.70 -9.44
C MET A 82 -28.87 -21.97 -9.75
N PHE A 83 -29.66 -22.46 -8.78
CA PHE A 83 -30.50 -23.64 -8.97
C PHE A 83 -31.50 -23.47 -10.11
N ASN A 84 -32.22 -22.33 -10.15
CA ASN A 84 -33.20 -22.06 -11.20
C ASN A 84 -32.54 -21.97 -12.58
N ALA A 85 -31.37 -21.34 -12.70
CA ALA A 85 -30.63 -21.27 -13.96
C ALA A 85 -30.23 -22.67 -14.46
N ILE A 86 -29.64 -23.50 -13.58
CA ILE A 86 -29.26 -24.88 -13.90
C ILE A 86 -30.48 -25.71 -14.29
N LYS A 87 -31.58 -25.59 -13.53
CA LYS A 87 -32.83 -26.30 -13.78
C LYS A 87 -33.43 -25.93 -15.14
N ASP A 88 -33.45 -24.65 -15.49
CA ASP A 88 -33.98 -24.16 -16.77
C ASP A 88 -33.16 -24.76 -17.93
N GLU A 89 -31.83 -24.69 -17.88
CA GLU A 89 -30.97 -25.18 -18.97
C GLU A 89 -30.98 -26.71 -19.10
N LEU A 90 -31.11 -27.45 -18.00
CA LEU A 90 -31.24 -28.92 -18.04
C LEU A 90 -32.56 -29.42 -18.64
N THR A 91 -33.53 -28.53 -18.94
CA THR A 91 -34.73 -28.94 -19.70
C THR A 91 -34.43 -29.20 -21.17
N GLN A 92 -33.35 -28.63 -21.71
CA GLN A 92 -32.98 -28.71 -23.13
C GLN A 92 -31.59 -29.30 -23.37
N ASN A 93 -30.79 -29.46 -22.32
CA ASN A 93 -29.41 -29.92 -22.35
C ASN A 93 -29.20 -31.13 -21.43
N ASP A 94 -28.28 -32.01 -21.82
CA ASP A 94 -27.95 -33.22 -21.05
C ASP A 94 -27.00 -32.91 -19.88
N GLU A 95 -26.09 -31.96 -20.08
CA GLU A 95 -25.09 -31.56 -19.10
C GLU A 95 -24.95 -30.03 -19.09
N VAL A 96 -24.93 -29.45 -17.90
CA VAL A 96 -24.82 -28.01 -17.70
C VAL A 96 -23.72 -27.73 -16.69
N ILE A 97 -22.85 -26.77 -17.01
CA ILE A 97 -21.92 -26.18 -16.03
C ILE A 97 -22.27 -24.72 -15.83
N LEU A 98 -22.17 -24.23 -14.59
CA LEU A 98 -22.35 -22.84 -14.20
C LEU A 98 -21.00 -22.28 -13.74
N LEU A 99 -20.64 -21.13 -14.29
CA LEU A 99 -19.41 -20.40 -13.99
C LEU A 99 -19.72 -18.97 -13.54
N GLY A 100 -19.07 -18.52 -12.48
CA GLY A 100 -19.10 -17.12 -12.04
C GLY A 100 -18.35 -16.19 -13.01
N SER A 101 -18.76 -14.91 -13.06
CA SER A 101 -18.16 -13.89 -13.94
C SER A 101 -16.82 -13.33 -13.48
N ASP A 102 -16.56 -13.39 -12.18
CA ASP A 102 -15.51 -12.63 -11.52
C ASP A 102 -14.23 -13.46 -11.29
N LEU A 103 -14.11 -14.57 -12.02
CA LEU A 103 -13.13 -15.60 -11.80
C LEU A 103 -11.85 -15.41 -12.63
N ARG A 104 -10.76 -15.95 -12.11
CA ARG A 104 -9.46 -16.16 -12.75
C ARG A 104 -9.07 -17.63 -12.62
N GLY A 105 -8.24 -18.09 -13.55
CA GLY A 105 -7.89 -19.52 -13.67
C GLY A 105 -8.88 -20.34 -14.49
N ILE A 106 -9.91 -19.72 -15.08
CA ILE A 106 -10.78 -20.40 -16.05
C ILE A 106 -10.01 -20.59 -17.35
N THR A 107 -9.90 -21.85 -17.80
CA THR A 107 -9.26 -22.24 -19.06
C THR A 107 -10.20 -23.11 -19.89
N THR A 108 -9.93 -23.26 -21.18
CA THR A 108 -10.68 -24.20 -22.02
C THR A 108 -10.54 -25.64 -21.52
N THR A 109 -9.35 -26.00 -21.03
CA THR A 109 -9.08 -27.31 -20.41
C THR A 109 -9.94 -27.54 -19.17
N LEU A 110 -10.06 -26.56 -18.26
CA LEU A 110 -10.93 -26.68 -17.09
C LEU A 110 -12.40 -26.92 -17.47
N ILE A 111 -12.87 -26.25 -18.53
CA ILE A 111 -14.24 -26.42 -19.05
C ILE A 111 -14.42 -27.83 -19.62
N GLU A 112 -13.46 -28.32 -20.42
CA GLU A 112 -13.47 -29.69 -20.95
C GLU A 112 -13.45 -30.73 -19.82
N ASP A 113 -12.59 -30.54 -18.82
CA ASP A 113 -12.49 -31.41 -17.64
C ASP A 113 -13.78 -31.41 -16.82
N ALA A 114 -14.47 -30.28 -16.70
CA ALA A 114 -15.77 -30.22 -16.05
C ALA A 114 -16.82 -31.08 -16.75
N PHE A 115 -16.92 -30.99 -18.08
CA PHE A 115 -17.85 -31.84 -18.82
C PHE A 115 -17.43 -33.32 -18.83
N ASN A 116 -16.14 -33.61 -18.92
CA ASN A 116 -15.63 -34.99 -18.84
C ASN A 116 -15.85 -35.59 -17.45
N GLY A 117 -15.69 -34.80 -16.40
CA GLY A 117 -15.95 -35.20 -15.02
C GLY A 117 -17.41 -35.60 -14.79
N LEU A 118 -18.35 -34.90 -15.42
CA LEU A 118 -19.78 -35.25 -15.37
C LEU A 118 -20.08 -36.62 -16.00
N ALA A 119 -19.23 -37.17 -16.86
CA ALA A 119 -19.39 -38.55 -17.32
C ALA A 119 -19.22 -39.57 -16.17
N HIS A 120 -18.50 -39.21 -15.11
CA HIS A 120 -18.10 -40.08 -14.00
C HIS A 120 -18.70 -39.70 -12.65
N SER A 121 -19.31 -38.52 -12.52
CA SER A 121 -19.95 -38.04 -11.29
C SER A 121 -21.33 -37.42 -11.56
N ASP A 122 -22.11 -37.20 -10.51
CA ASP A 122 -23.40 -36.49 -10.58
C ASP A 122 -23.21 -34.96 -10.60
N CYS A 123 -22.12 -34.51 -9.95
CA CYS A 123 -21.74 -33.12 -9.81
C CYS A 123 -20.22 -32.96 -10.01
N VAL A 124 -19.82 -31.84 -10.60
CA VAL A 124 -18.42 -31.39 -10.65
C VAL A 124 -18.31 -30.03 -9.99
N ILE A 125 -17.21 -29.76 -9.30
CA ILE A 125 -16.95 -28.47 -8.64
C ILE A 125 -15.49 -28.05 -8.86
N SER A 126 -15.26 -26.82 -9.33
CA SER A 126 -13.95 -26.15 -9.20
C SER A 126 -13.98 -25.28 -7.94
N PRO A 127 -13.23 -25.65 -6.89
CA PRO A 127 -13.12 -24.85 -5.66
C PRO A 127 -12.61 -23.44 -5.96
N ALA A 128 -13.06 -22.46 -5.20
CA ALA A 128 -12.44 -21.15 -5.16
C ALA A 128 -11.50 -21.07 -3.95
N LYS A 129 -10.38 -20.36 -4.10
CA LYS A 129 -9.35 -20.25 -3.04
C LYS A 129 -9.83 -19.62 -1.74
N ASP A 130 -10.96 -18.93 -1.76
CA ASP A 130 -11.59 -18.28 -0.62
C ASP A 130 -12.51 -19.23 0.19
N GLY A 131 -12.65 -20.49 -0.23
CA GLY A 131 -13.54 -21.48 0.39
C GLY A 131 -14.93 -21.60 -0.27
N GLY A 132 -15.17 -20.86 -1.34
CA GLY A 132 -16.32 -21.04 -2.23
C GLY A 132 -16.06 -22.01 -3.39
N TYR A 133 -16.79 -21.81 -4.49
CA TYR A 133 -16.54 -22.47 -5.77
C TYR A 133 -16.89 -21.51 -6.92
N GLY A 134 -16.07 -21.53 -7.97
CA GLY A 134 -16.29 -20.71 -9.15
C GLY A 134 -16.99 -21.45 -10.29
N LEU A 135 -16.88 -22.79 -10.33
CA LEU A 135 -17.60 -23.63 -11.29
C LEU A 135 -18.34 -24.73 -10.54
N ILE A 136 -19.58 -25.00 -10.97
CA ILE A 136 -20.34 -26.18 -10.56
C ILE A 136 -21.12 -26.74 -11.75
N GLY A 137 -21.18 -28.05 -11.91
CA GLY A 137 -21.86 -28.69 -13.04
C GLY A 137 -22.72 -29.88 -12.64
N PHE A 138 -23.73 -30.19 -13.47
CA PHE A 138 -24.72 -31.23 -13.21
C PHE A 138 -25.23 -31.89 -14.50
N LYS A 139 -25.74 -33.12 -14.34
CA LYS A 139 -26.56 -33.84 -15.36
C LYS A 139 -28.06 -33.81 -15.07
N LYS A 140 -28.44 -33.46 -13.84
CA LYS A 140 -29.82 -33.45 -13.33
C LYS A 140 -29.98 -32.27 -12.36
N PRO A 141 -31.19 -31.69 -12.24
CA PRO A 141 -31.41 -30.56 -11.34
C PRO A 141 -31.38 -31.04 -9.89
N ILE A 142 -30.19 -31.03 -9.29
CA ILE A 142 -29.93 -31.42 -7.90
C ILE A 142 -29.77 -30.13 -7.09
N ASP A 143 -30.54 -30.00 -6.01
CA ASP A 143 -30.44 -28.85 -5.13
C ASP A 143 -29.31 -29.04 -4.10
N LEU A 144 -28.12 -28.58 -4.45
CA LEU A 144 -26.99 -28.43 -3.53
C LEU A 144 -26.89 -27.03 -2.93
N PHE A 145 -27.86 -26.14 -3.15
CA PHE A 145 -27.72 -24.71 -2.90
C PHE A 145 -28.55 -24.18 -1.74
N SER A 146 -29.72 -24.78 -1.48
CA SER A 146 -30.59 -24.41 -0.36
C SER A 146 -29.89 -24.66 0.98
N GLU A 147 -30.21 -23.83 1.97
CA GLU A 147 -29.64 -23.89 3.34
C GLU A 147 -28.12 -23.66 3.41
N ILE A 148 -27.54 -23.10 2.36
CA ILE A 148 -26.14 -22.65 2.34
C ILE A 148 -26.11 -21.13 2.50
N GLU A 149 -25.38 -20.66 3.50
CA GLU A 149 -25.07 -19.25 3.65
C GLU A 149 -23.84 -18.90 2.80
N TYR A 150 -24.02 -18.01 1.83
CA TYR A 150 -22.97 -17.60 0.89
C TYR A 150 -22.13 -16.43 1.44
N SER A 151 -20.98 -16.17 0.81
CA SER A 151 -20.00 -15.16 1.24
C SER A 151 -19.25 -15.52 2.52
N ARG A 152 -19.12 -16.83 2.80
CA ARG A 152 -18.32 -17.40 3.90
C ARG A 152 -17.27 -18.36 3.34
N SER A 153 -16.20 -18.60 4.09
CA SER A 153 -15.13 -19.53 3.70
C SER A 153 -15.49 -21.01 3.83
N ASP A 154 -16.67 -21.34 4.36
CA ASP A 154 -17.15 -22.71 4.55
C ASP A 154 -18.22 -23.13 3.53
N VAL A 155 -18.45 -22.32 2.49
CA VAL A 155 -19.47 -22.57 1.45
C VAL A 155 -19.23 -23.90 0.75
N LEU A 156 -18.01 -24.16 0.29
CA LEU A 156 -17.66 -25.42 -0.36
C LEU A 156 -17.85 -26.61 0.59
N GLU A 157 -17.37 -26.49 1.82
CA GLU A 157 -17.49 -27.55 2.83
C GLU A 157 -18.95 -27.91 3.09
N ASN A 158 -19.81 -26.90 3.28
CA ASN A 158 -21.25 -27.10 3.49
C ASN A 158 -21.94 -27.69 2.26
N THR A 159 -21.53 -27.29 1.06
CA THR A 159 -22.04 -27.84 -0.21
C THR A 159 -21.71 -29.33 -0.33
N LEU A 160 -20.49 -29.73 0.03
CA LEU A 160 -20.04 -31.12 0.00
C LEU A 160 -20.71 -31.96 1.08
N LYS A 161 -20.92 -31.42 2.29
CA LYS A 161 -21.70 -32.08 3.34
C LYS A 161 -23.13 -32.35 2.88
N LYS A 162 -23.75 -31.38 2.20
CA LYS A 162 -25.07 -31.54 1.61
C LYS A 162 -25.08 -32.60 0.51
N ALA A 163 -24.12 -32.57 -0.41
CA ALA A 163 -24.03 -33.59 -1.46
C ALA A 163 -23.90 -35.01 -0.89
N ASN A 164 -23.09 -35.19 0.15
CA ASN A 164 -22.94 -36.46 0.84
C ASN A 164 -24.24 -36.91 1.53
N SER A 165 -25.00 -36.00 2.17
CA SER A 165 -26.24 -36.37 2.87
C SER A 165 -27.35 -36.86 1.93
N ILE A 166 -27.29 -36.47 0.65
CA ILE A 166 -28.23 -36.93 -0.39
C ILE A 166 -27.60 -37.90 -1.40
N ASN A 167 -26.44 -38.50 -1.08
CA ASN A 167 -25.72 -39.50 -1.87
C ASN A 167 -25.38 -39.06 -3.32
N ILE A 168 -24.99 -37.80 -3.49
CA ILE A 168 -24.57 -37.24 -4.77
C ILE A 168 -23.05 -37.33 -4.88
N SER A 169 -22.57 -37.97 -5.94
CA SER A 169 -21.12 -38.06 -6.20
C SER A 169 -20.58 -36.72 -6.73
N VAL A 170 -19.53 -36.20 -6.10
CA VAL A 170 -18.90 -34.93 -6.47
C VAL A 170 -17.45 -35.17 -6.89
N MET A 171 -17.09 -34.76 -8.11
CA MET A 171 -15.70 -34.68 -8.56
C MET A 171 -15.20 -33.25 -8.36
N ARG A 172 -14.05 -33.10 -7.70
CA ARG A 172 -13.37 -31.81 -7.57
C ARG A 172 -12.37 -31.63 -8.72
N LEU A 173 -12.36 -30.44 -9.29
CA LEU A 173 -11.44 -30.02 -10.33
C LEU A 173 -10.39 -29.07 -9.75
N ASP A 174 -9.52 -28.55 -10.62
CA ASP A 174 -8.54 -27.53 -10.26
C ASP A 174 -9.20 -26.27 -9.68
N GLU A 175 -8.49 -25.63 -8.75
CA GLU A 175 -8.97 -24.43 -8.08
C GLU A 175 -8.95 -23.21 -9.00
N VAL A 176 -9.91 -22.33 -8.77
CA VAL A 176 -10.04 -21.02 -9.43
C VAL A 176 -9.95 -19.91 -8.38
N ARG A 177 -9.77 -18.67 -8.83
CA ARG A 177 -9.69 -17.51 -7.93
C ARG A 177 -10.83 -16.55 -8.22
N ASP A 178 -11.58 -16.18 -7.19
CA ASP A 178 -12.51 -15.05 -7.26
C ASP A 178 -11.75 -13.76 -6.94
N ILE A 179 -11.98 -12.68 -7.71
CA ILE A 179 -11.24 -11.42 -7.58
C ILE A 179 -12.05 -10.43 -6.75
N ASP A 180 -12.08 -10.60 -5.44
CA ASP A 180 -12.95 -9.82 -4.56
C ASP A 180 -12.19 -8.90 -3.60
N GLU A 181 -10.92 -9.18 -3.32
CA GLU A 181 -10.12 -8.42 -2.37
C GLU A 181 -8.83 -7.86 -2.99
N THR A 182 -8.25 -6.84 -2.34
CA THR A 182 -7.04 -6.17 -2.85
C THR A 182 -5.92 -7.20 -3.08
N ILE A 183 -5.78 -8.17 -2.17
CA ILE A 183 -4.77 -9.22 -2.28
C ILE A 183 -4.94 -10.06 -3.56
N ASP A 184 -6.16 -10.27 -4.05
CA ASP A 184 -6.40 -11.02 -5.28
C ASP A 184 -5.91 -10.25 -6.50
N LEU A 185 -6.08 -8.92 -6.51
CA LEU A 185 -5.51 -8.06 -7.55
C LEU A 185 -3.98 -8.14 -7.57
N ILE A 186 -3.35 -8.16 -6.39
CA ILE A 186 -1.90 -8.25 -6.29
C ILE A 186 -1.41 -9.61 -6.80
N ARG A 187 -2.05 -10.71 -6.37
CA ARG A 187 -1.73 -12.07 -6.80
C ARG A 187 -1.87 -12.26 -8.29
N GLU A 188 -2.93 -11.71 -8.89
CA GLU A 188 -3.12 -11.75 -10.35
C GLU A 188 -2.10 -10.90 -11.09
N GLU A 189 -1.79 -9.70 -10.64
CA GLU A 189 -0.81 -8.86 -11.33
C GLU A 189 0.60 -9.46 -11.25
N LEU A 190 0.98 -10.02 -10.10
CA LEU A 190 2.30 -10.61 -9.87
C LEU A 190 2.39 -12.09 -10.29
N GLN A 191 1.27 -12.71 -10.68
CA GLN A 191 1.18 -14.12 -11.08
C GLN A 191 1.75 -15.10 -10.02
N THR A 192 1.44 -14.86 -8.74
CA THR A 192 1.87 -15.72 -7.63
C THR A 192 0.85 -15.70 -6.48
N ASP A 193 0.75 -16.80 -5.75
CA ASP A 193 -0.05 -16.91 -4.52
C ASP A 193 0.72 -16.51 -3.26
N ASP A 194 2.06 -16.60 -3.30
CA ASP A 194 2.94 -16.23 -2.20
C ASP A 194 3.03 -14.71 -2.10
N VAL A 195 1.99 -14.11 -1.53
CA VAL A 195 1.85 -12.67 -1.31
C VAL A 195 1.31 -12.43 0.09
N GLU A 196 2.00 -11.59 0.85
CA GLU A 196 1.62 -11.15 2.18
C GLU A 196 1.69 -9.62 2.31
N LEU A 197 0.79 -9.03 3.09
CA LEU A 197 0.87 -7.60 3.40
C LEU A 197 2.08 -7.37 4.33
N LEU A 198 3.06 -6.59 3.86
CA LEU A 198 4.24 -6.25 4.65
C LEU A 198 3.99 -5.03 5.54
N GLY A 199 3.24 -4.06 5.03
CA GLY A 199 2.88 -2.85 5.77
C GLY A 199 2.46 -1.70 4.86
N ASN A 200 1.98 -0.63 5.47
CA ASN A 200 1.51 0.57 4.77
C ASN A 200 2.16 1.83 5.35
N GLY A 201 2.60 2.72 4.47
CA GLY A 201 2.90 4.11 4.82
C GLY A 201 1.66 5.00 4.70
N GLU A 202 1.83 6.31 4.81
CA GLU A 202 0.73 7.27 4.60
C GLU A 202 0.27 7.29 3.12
N TYR A 203 1.19 7.05 2.19
CA TYR A 203 0.94 7.14 0.74
C TYR A 203 1.30 5.87 -0.04
N ASN A 204 1.68 4.77 0.64
CA ASN A 204 2.11 3.53 -0.02
C ASN A 204 1.56 2.27 0.65
N LEU A 205 1.37 1.22 -0.15
CA LEU A 205 1.09 -0.14 0.29
C LEU A 205 2.20 -1.08 -0.16
N ASN A 206 2.71 -1.90 0.75
CA ASN A 206 3.82 -2.81 0.49
C ASN A 206 3.36 -4.25 0.70
N TYR A 207 3.52 -5.07 -0.32
CA TYR A 207 3.27 -6.52 -0.27
C TYR A 207 4.58 -7.25 -0.49
N LYS A 208 4.92 -8.18 0.40
CA LYS A 208 6.03 -9.09 0.18
C LYS A 208 5.54 -10.26 -0.66
N PHE A 209 6.34 -10.71 -1.62
CA PHE A 209 6.00 -11.85 -2.46
C PHE A 209 7.22 -12.69 -2.86
N ASN A 210 6.97 -13.97 -3.14
CA ASN A 210 8.00 -14.98 -3.47
C ASN A 210 9.19 -14.94 -2.50
N GLN A 211 8.91 -14.67 -1.22
CA GLN A 211 9.83 -14.46 -0.09
C GLN A 211 10.87 -13.33 -0.20
N ASN A 212 11.25 -12.90 -1.41
CA ASN A 212 12.44 -12.09 -1.66
C ASN A 212 12.15 -10.73 -2.30
N PHE A 213 10.88 -10.40 -2.55
CA PHE A 213 10.54 -9.16 -3.24
C PHE A 213 9.46 -8.38 -2.50
N VAL A 214 9.45 -7.07 -2.73
CA VAL A 214 8.39 -6.15 -2.29
C VAL A 214 7.76 -5.51 -3.51
N CYS A 215 6.44 -5.63 -3.61
CA CYS A 215 5.60 -4.83 -4.49
C CYS A 215 5.12 -3.61 -3.70
N ARG A 216 5.58 -2.42 -4.10
CA ARG A 216 5.23 -1.14 -3.49
C ARG A 216 4.30 -0.38 -4.42
N ILE A 217 3.08 -0.13 -3.95
CA ILE A 217 2.01 0.51 -4.70
C ILE A 217 1.86 1.94 -4.18
N ASN A 218 1.87 2.90 -5.09
CA ASN A 218 1.66 4.29 -4.73
C ASN A 218 0.17 4.64 -4.65
N LEU A 219 -0.23 5.32 -3.57
CA LEU A 219 -1.59 5.79 -3.33
C LEU A 219 -1.73 7.32 -3.35
N GLY A 220 -0.62 8.07 -3.40
CA GLY A 220 -0.65 9.53 -3.41
C GLY A 220 0.68 10.17 -3.80
N SER A 221 0.90 11.42 -3.40
CA SER A 221 2.17 12.11 -3.66
C SER A 221 2.53 13.02 -2.50
N GLN A 222 3.72 12.81 -1.95
CA GLN A 222 4.29 13.68 -0.92
C GLN A 222 4.95 14.94 -1.50
N LEU A 223 5.49 14.84 -2.72
CA LEU A 223 6.18 15.94 -3.39
C LEU A 223 5.28 16.75 -4.33
N ASN A 224 3.96 16.54 -4.30
CA ASN A 224 3.00 17.11 -5.25
C ASN A 224 3.35 16.84 -6.73
N LEU A 225 3.98 15.68 -7.00
CA LEU A 225 4.36 15.19 -8.32
C LEU A 225 3.25 14.41 -9.04
N GLY A 226 2.10 14.21 -8.38
CA GLY A 226 0.96 13.47 -8.94
C GLY A 226 1.37 12.06 -9.37
N SER A 227 1.09 11.71 -10.63
CA SER A 227 1.44 10.40 -11.22
C SER A 227 2.94 10.13 -11.32
N GLU A 228 3.80 11.14 -11.20
CA GLU A 228 5.24 10.98 -11.32
C GLU A 228 5.93 10.66 -9.98
N GLN A 229 5.21 10.65 -8.86
CA GLN A 229 5.76 10.36 -7.54
C GLN A 229 6.52 9.03 -7.48
N LEU A 230 5.93 7.94 -7.99
CA LEU A 230 6.58 6.62 -7.94
C LEU A 230 7.73 6.50 -8.95
N SER A 231 7.63 7.23 -10.08
CA SER A 231 8.71 7.32 -11.06
C SER A 231 9.92 8.04 -10.47
N TYR A 232 9.68 9.06 -9.64
CA TYR A 232 10.70 9.80 -8.91
C TYR A 232 11.43 8.90 -7.91
N GLU A 233 10.70 8.16 -7.06
CA GLU A 233 11.28 7.17 -6.13
C GLU A 233 12.08 6.09 -6.88
N TYR A 234 11.53 5.55 -7.96
CA TYR A 234 12.21 4.56 -8.79
C TYR A 234 13.56 5.08 -9.34
N GLN A 235 13.59 6.32 -9.86
CA GLN A 235 14.82 6.94 -10.35
C GLN A 235 15.83 7.18 -9.21
N ALA A 236 15.37 7.58 -8.03
CA ALA A 236 16.23 7.78 -6.88
C ALA A 236 16.87 6.46 -6.42
N LEU A 237 16.07 5.39 -6.32
CA LEU A 237 16.58 4.06 -5.97
C LEU A 237 17.55 3.52 -7.01
N LYS A 238 17.30 3.74 -8.32
CA LYS A 238 18.25 3.41 -9.38
C LYS A 238 19.56 4.19 -9.29
N LEU A 239 19.49 5.47 -8.93
CA LEU A 239 20.66 6.30 -8.71
C LEU A 239 21.48 5.79 -7.53
N LEU A 240 20.82 5.41 -6.43
CA LEU A 240 21.47 4.98 -5.19
C LEU A 240 21.87 3.50 -5.17
N GLU A 241 21.37 2.68 -6.10
CA GLU A 241 21.66 1.24 -6.19
C GLU A 241 23.16 0.90 -6.05
N PRO A 242 24.12 1.62 -6.67
CA PRO A 242 25.54 1.30 -6.54
C PRO A 242 26.14 1.61 -5.16
N SER A 243 25.42 2.33 -4.28
CA SER A 243 25.83 2.52 -2.88
C SER A 243 25.84 1.21 -2.09
N GLY A 244 25.05 0.21 -2.52
CA GLY A 244 24.92 -1.09 -1.85
C GLY A 244 24.14 -1.07 -0.53
N VAL A 245 23.65 0.10 -0.11
CA VAL A 245 22.98 0.30 1.21
C VAL A 245 21.53 0.77 1.06
N THR A 246 20.96 0.69 -0.14
CA THR A 246 19.54 0.98 -0.43
C THR A 246 18.89 -0.21 -1.15
N PRO A 247 17.55 -0.34 -1.14
CA PRO A 247 16.87 -1.36 -1.92
C PRO A 247 17.24 -1.27 -3.40
N ARG A 248 17.52 -2.42 -4.01
CA ARG A 248 17.59 -2.52 -5.47
C ARG A 248 16.19 -2.65 -6.03
N VAL A 249 15.85 -1.77 -6.96
CA VAL A 249 14.61 -1.82 -7.73
C VAL A 249 14.79 -2.65 -8.99
N HIS A 250 13.81 -3.50 -9.30
CA HIS A 250 13.81 -4.34 -10.50
C HIS A 250 13.11 -3.65 -11.66
N TYR A 251 11.89 -3.17 -11.44
CA TYR A 251 11.11 -2.49 -12.45
C TYR A 251 10.02 -1.60 -11.83
N LEU A 252 9.57 -0.62 -12.62
CA LEU A 252 8.38 0.18 -12.40
C LEU A 252 7.31 -0.28 -13.39
N LYS A 253 6.10 -0.55 -12.89
CA LYS A 253 4.93 -0.87 -13.71
C LYS A 253 3.93 0.27 -13.63
N LYS A 254 3.73 0.94 -14.76
CA LYS A 254 2.60 1.85 -14.99
C LYS A 254 1.43 1.09 -15.63
N ASP A 255 0.23 1.64 -15.48
CA ASP A 255 -1.00 1.12 -16.12
C ASP A 255 -1.22 -0.38 -15.86
N SER A 256 -1.11 -0.79 -14.60
CA SER A 256 -1.32 -2.17 -14.18
C SER A 256 -2.77 -2.62 -14.45
N LYS A 257 -2.91 -3.88 -14.86
CA LYS A 257 -4.17 -4.40 -15.40
C LYS A 257 -5.19 -4.66 -14.28
N TYR A 258 -4.73 -5.27 -13.18
CA TYR A 258 -5.57 -5.64 -12.05
C TYR A 258 -5.50 -4.60 -10.94
N ILE A 259 -4.28 -4.20 -10.56
CA ILE A 259 -4.05 -3.24 -9.48
C ILE A 259 -4.61 -1.85 -9.84
N GLN A 260 -4.62 -1.48 -11.13
CA GLN A 260 -5.05 -0.18 -11.66
C GLN A 260 -4.32 1.02 -11.03
N LYS A 261 -3.13 0.78 -10.49
CA LYS A 261 -2.23 1.79 -9.92
C LYS A 261 -0.80 1.50 -10.30
N ASP A 262 0.04 2.53 -10.26
CA ASP A 262 1.47 2.38 -10.47
C ASP A 262 2.08 1.66 -9.26
N PHE A 263 2.98 0.72 -9.55
CA PHE A 263 3.75 0.02 -8.52
C PHE A 263 5.18 -0.23 -8.99
N LEU A 264 6.10 -0.37 -8.03
CA LEU A 264 7.46 -0.83 -8.29
C LEU A 264 7.71 -2.15 -7.58
N VAL A 265 8.64 -2.92 -8.13
CA VAL A 265 9.15 -4.14 -7.49
C VAL A 265 10.61 -3.93 -7.11
N MET A 266 10.94 -4.26 -5.87
CA MET A 266 12.28 -4.16 -5.30
C MET A 266 12.62 -5.37 -4.45
N ASP A 267 13.89 -5.52 -4.07
CA ASP A 267 14.33 -6.56 -3.15
C ASP A 267 13.65 -6.40 -1.78
N TYR A 268 13.21 -7.51 -1.20
CA TYR A 268 12.88 -7.58 0.23
C TYR A 268 14.17 -7.68 1.04
N LEU A 269 14.29 -6.84 2.06
CA LEU A 269 15.48 -6.73 2.89
C LEU A 269 15.16 -7.29 4.28
N PRO A 270 15.73 -8.44 4.67
CA PRO A 270 15.51 -8.99 6.00
C PRO A 270 16.35 -8.25 7.05
N GLY A 271 15.75 -7.96 8.20
CA GLY A 271 16.43 -7.34 9.32
C GLY A 271 15.44 -6.75 10.33
N MET A 272 15.97 -6.06 11.32
CA MET A 272 15.19 -5.39 12.36
C MET A 272 15.21 -3.87 12.16
N ALA A 273 14.19 -3.18 12.68
CA ALA A 273 14.28 -1.72 12.80
C ALA A 273 15.45 -1.35 13.71
N LEU A 274 16.08 -0.21 13.45
CA LEU A 274 17.22 0.28 14.24
C LEU A 274 16.84 0.50 15.71
N ASP A 275 17.75 0.08 16.58
CA ASP A 275 17.79 0.49 17.98
C ASP A 275 18.83 1.60 18.19
N TYR A 276 18.37 2.76 18.64
CA TYR A 276 19.21 3.92 18.93
C TYR A 276 20.28 3.65 20.00
N GLU A 277 20.17 2.59 20.80
CA GLU A 277 21.17 2.26 21.82
C GLU A 277 22.32 1.40 21.30
N THR A 278 22.10 0.62 20.24
CA THR A 278 23.06 -0.42 19.81
C THR A 278 23.54 -0.25 18.37
N ASP A 279 22.78 0.40 17.49
CA ASP A 279 23.01 0.37 16.04
C ASP A 279 23.52 1.71 15.45
N MET A 280 23.84 2.69 16.29
CA MET A 280 24.19 4.05 15.85
C MET A 280 25.43 4.11 14.96
N ASP A 281 26.42 3.24 15.19
CA ASP A 281 27.61 3.13 14.35
C ASP A 281 27.28 2.59 12.95
N ILE A 282 26.31 1.67 12.87
CA ILE A 282 25.82 1.13 11.59
C ILE A 282 25.09 2.24 10.85
N ALA A 283 24.17 2.97 11.49
CA ALA A 283 23.47 4.08 10.87
C ALA A 283 24.43 5.16 10.36
N ALA A 284 25.46 5.52 11.14
CA ALA A 284 26.48 6.47 10.73
C ALA A 284 27.20 6.01 9.44
N TYR A 285 27.58 4.72 9.36
CA TYR A 285 28.16 4.14 8.16
C TYR A 285 27.20 4.19 6.96
N LEU A 286 25.95 3.75 7.12
CA LEU A 286 24.97 3.72 6.04
C LEU A 286 24.69 5.11 5.47
N LEU A 287 24.41 6.09 6.34
CA LEU A 287 24.15 7.47 5.92
C LEU A 287 25.38 8.09 5.25
N SER A 288 26.58 7.88 5.81
CA SER A 288 27.79 8.41 5.20
C SER A 288 28.08 7.80 3.82
N THR A 289 27.72 6.53 3.62
CA THR A 289 27.85 5.83 2.33
C THR A 289 26.95 6.48 1.28
N ILE A 290 25.69 6.76 1.63
CA ILE A 290 24.74 7.47 0.76
C ILE A 290 25.22 8.89 0.48
N HIS A 291 25.58 9.66 1.50
CA HIS A 291 25.97 11.07 1.35
C HIS A 291 27.26 11.24 0.54
N ASN A 292 28.16 10.26 0.56
CA ASN A 292 29.38 10.25 -0.28
C ASN A 292 29.12 9.80 -1.73
N PHE A 293 27.92 9.33 -2.05
CA PHE A 293 27.59 8.93 -3.40
C PHE A 293 27.55 10.15 -4.33
N LYS A 294 28.41 10.15 -5.35
CA LYS A 294 28.50 11.27 -6.30
C LYS A 294 27.34 11.22 -7.27
N VAL A 295 26.54 12.26 -7.27
CA VAL A 295 25.43 12.42 -8.20
C VAL A 295 25.91 13.15 -9.45
N SER A 296 25.73 12.53 -10.61
CA SER A 296 25.88 13.18 -11.91
C SER A 296 24.59 13.00 -12.70
N ASN A 297 24.01 14.08 -13.24
CA ASN A 297 22.80 14.07 -14.06
C ASN A 297 21.59 13.38 -13.39
N SER A 298 21.15 13.89 -12.23
CA SER A 298 19.90 13.44 -11.58
C SER A 298 18.74 14.39 -11.85
N ASN A 299 17.52 13.85 -11.92
CA ASN A 299 16.27 14.62 -11.88
C ASN A 299 15.78 14.88 -10.45
N LEU A 300 16.60 14.60 -9.44
CA LEU A 300 16.25 14.86 -8.04
C LEU A 300 16.08 16.35 -7.81
N ILE A 301 15.06 16.71 -7.06
CA ILE A 301 14.78 18.09 -6.66
C ILE A 301 15.99 18.61 -5.87
N CYS A 302 16.53 19.76 -6.27
CA CYS A 302 17.60 20.45 -5.57
C CYS A 302 17.04 21.67 -4.86
N VAL A 303 17.35 21.81 -3.56
CA VAL A 303 16.91 22.94 -2.76
C VAL A 303 18.07 23.90 -2.58
N ASP A 304 18.10 24.98 -3.38
CA ASP A 304 19.21 25.94 -3.39
C ASP A 304 19.38 26.68 -2.05
N LYS A 305 18.28 26.95 -1.35
CA LYS A 305 18.25 27.62 -0.05
C LYS A 305 17.50 26.78 0.98
N PRO A 306 18.14 25.76 1.57
CA PRO A 306 17.45 24.74 2.38
C PRO A 306 16.75 25.32 3.61
N PHE A 307 17.37 26.23 4.34
CA PHE A 307 16.75 26.83 5.52
C PHE A 307 15.52 27.69 5.19
N LYS A 308 15.54 28.40 4.07
CA LYS A 308 14.38 29.16 3.59
C LYS A 308 13.22 28.22 3.26
N ALA A 309 13.50 27.16 2.51
CA ALA A 309 12.47 26.17 2.16
C ALA A 309 11.88 25.51 3.41
N MET A 310 12.71 25.11 4.38
CA MET A 310 12.23 24.56 5.66
C MET A 310 11.41 25.59 6.46
N PHE A 311 11.83 26.86 6.49
CA PHE A 311 11.09 27.92 7.17
C PHE A 311 9.69 28.14 6.57
N GLU A 312 9.61 28.15 5.24
CA GLU A 312 8.36 28.30 4.49
C GLU A 312 7.44 27.08 4.68
N GLU A 313 7.99 25.85 4.62
CA GLU A 313 7.27 24.60 4.93
C GLU A 313 6.67 24.64 6.35
N CYS A 314 7.48 24.97 7.35
CA CYS A 314 7.05 25.09 8.75
C CYS A 314 5.94 26.15 8.90
N SER A 315 6.10 27.30 8.23
CA SER A 315 5.13 28.40 8.29
C SER A 315 3.77 27.98 7.72
N GLN A 316 3.78 27.25 6.61
CA GLN A 316 2.56 26.71 5.98
C GLN A 316 1.86 25.72 6.92
N MET A 317 2.59 24.72 7.46
CA MET A 317 2.00 23.73 8.38
C MET A 317 1.42 24.40 9.63
N TYR A 318 2.17 25.31 10.26
CA TYR A 318 1.72 25.99 11.47
C TYR A 318 0.52 26.91 11.23
N SER A 319 0.39 27.51 10.04
CA SER A 319 -0.75 28.35 9.71
C SER A 319 -2.08 27.59 9.79
N VAL A 320 -2.10 26.28 9.50
CA VAL A 320 -3.28 25.42 9.67
C VAL A 320 -3.71 25.38 11.12
N TYR A 321 -2.77 25.18 12.05
CA TYR A 321 -3.05 25.17 13.49
C TYR A 321 -3.46 26.54 14.02
N LYS A 322 -2.74 27.61 13.63
CA LYS A 322 -2.99 28.99 14.09
C LYS A 322 -4.38 29.50 13.73
N ASN A 323 -4.95 29.01 12.62
CA ASN A 323 -6.28 29.36 12.15
C ASN A 323 -7.39 28.35 12.56
N SER A 324 -7.04 27.32 13.34
CA SER A 324 -7.99 26.29 13.78
C SER A 324 -8.72 26.67 15.07
N GLU A 325 -9.90 26.09 15.29
CA GLU A 325 -10.68 26.29 16.53
C GLU A 325 -9.98 25.70 17.77
N ILE A 326 -9.04 24.77 17.56
CA ILE A 326 -8.36 24.00 18.60
C ILE A 326 -7.00 24.62 18.99
N TYR A 327 -6.72 25.83 18.48
CA TYR A 327 -5.50 26.57 18.75
C TYR A 327 -5.35 26.85 20.25
N ASN A 328 -4.20 26.46 20.80
CA ASN A 328 -3.83 26.75 22.18
C ASN A 328 -2.82 27.91 22.21
N PRO A 329 -3.15 29.06 22.83
CA PRO A 329 -2.25 30.21 22.88
C PRO A 329 -0.89 29.94 23.54
N SER A 330 -0.83 29.08 24.56
CA SER A 330 0.43 28.74 25.25
C SER A 330 1.37 27.97 24.32
N VAL A 331 0.84 26.95 23.64
CA VAL A 331 1.59 26.18 22.62
C VAL A 331 2.03 27.09 21.47
N GLY A 332 1.14 27.96 21.00
CA GLY A 332 1.45 28.92 19.94
C GLY A 332 2.58 29.90 20.29
N GLN A 333 2.67 30.35 21.55
CA GLN A 333 3.78 31.20 22.01
C GLN A 333 5.14 30.49 21.94
N TYR A 334 5.21 29.21 22.31
CA TYR A 334 6.43 28.42 22.15
C TYR A 334 6.83 28.27 20.68
N ILE A 335 5.88 27.97 19.80
CA ILE A 335 6.13 27.81 18.36
C ILE A 335 6.56 29.14 17.73
N ASP A 336 5.88 30.25 18.05
CA ASP A 336 6.24 31.59 17.57
C ASP A 336 7.68 31.96 18.03
N SER A 337 8.04 31.62 19.27
CA SER A 337 9.41 31.84 19.80
C SER A 337 10.47 31.00 19.07
N PHE A 338 10.13 29.77 18.67
CA PHE A 338 10.98 28.95 17.81
C PHE A 338 11.17 29.54 16.43
N PHE A 339 10.10 30.08 15.82
CA PHE A 339 10.21 30.79 14.54
C PHE A 339 11.17 31.98 14.63
N ASP A 340 11.05 32.80 15.67
CA ASP A 340 11.94 33.95 15.89
C ASP A 340 13.40 33.52 16.06
N PHE A 341 13.63 32.42 16.78
CA PHE A 341 14.96 31.84 16.94
C PHE A 341 15.56 31.35 15.63
N VAL A 342 14.87 30.46 14.89
CA VAL A 342 15.44 29.93 13.64
C VAL A 342 15.65 31.03 12.60
N LYS A 343 14.82 32.09 12.63
CA LYS A 343 14.98 33.27 11.79
C LYS A 343 16.23 34.07 12.16
N SER A 344 16.57 34.19 13.45
CA SER A 344 17.78 34.88 13.91
C SER A 344 19.07 34.15 13.49
N LEU A 345 19.02 32.83 13.30
CA LEU A 345 20.10 32.03 12.72
C LEU A 345 20.28 32.25 11.19
N GLY A 346 19.38 33.01 10.57
CA GLY A 346 19.34 33.32 9.14
C GLY A 346 18.70 32.22 8.28
N VAL A 347 18.05 32.57 7.17
CA VAL A 347 17.37 31.60 6.28
C VAL A 347 17.92 31.58 4.85
N GLU A 348 18.73 32.57 4.48
CA GLU A 348 19.08 32.82 3.08
C GLU A 348 20.37 32.12 2.60
N SER A 349 21.01 31.30 3.44
CA SER A 349 22.25 30.62 3.08
C SER A 349 22.02 29.58 1.98
N GLU A 350 22.90 29.58 0.99
CA GLU A 350 22.89 28.62 -0.10
C GLU A 350 23.36 27.23 0.34
N ILE A 351 22.93 26.22 -0.41
CA ILE A 351 23.39 24.84 -0.30
C ILE A 351 24.90 24.75 -0.55
N SER A 352 25.57 23.90 0.20
CA SER A 352 27.00 23.65 0.16
C SER A 352 27.28 22.15 0.30
N ASN A 353 28.30 21.65 -0.40
CA ASN A 353 28.66 20.23 -0.40
C ASN A 353 27.45 19.28 -0.66
N PRO A 354 26.68 19.50 -1.74
CA PRO A 354 25.40 18.83 -1.96
C PRO A 354 25.54 17.30 -2.08
N CYS A 355 24.54 16.59 -1.57
CA CYS A 355 24.43 15.14 -1.66
C CYS A 355 22.95 14.70 -1.68
N VAL A 356 22.68 13.44 -2.01
CA VAL A 356 21.33 12.88 -1.84
C VAL A 356 21.05 12.70 -0.36
N ILE A 357 19.91 13.21 0.10
CA ILE A 357 19.41 13.02 1.47
C ILE A 357 18.00 12.45 1.45
N ASN A 358 17.61 11.71 2.49
CA ASN A 358 16.31 11.05 2.57
C ASN A 358 15.18 12.01 3.00
N THR A 359 15.45 12.88 3.99
CA THR A 359 14.54 13.90 4.57
C THR A 359 13.46 13.43 5.54
N GLU A 360 13.19 12.13 5.65
CA GLU A 360 12.14 11.58 6.53
C GLU A 360 12.65 10.42 7.43
N LEU A 361 13.97 10.38 7.69
CA LEU A 361 14.61 9.34 8.49
C LEU A 361 14.03 9.21 9.89
N ASN A 362 13.62 8.00 10.24
CA ASN A 362 13.43 7.53 11.61
C ASN A 362 13.96 6.10 11.75
N ASN A 363 13.94 5.53 12.95
CA ASN A 363 14.53 4.21 13.21
C ASN A 363 13.94 3.07 12.37
N ARG A 364 12.69 3.17 11.90
CA ARG A 364 12.06 2.17 11.04
C ARG A 364 12.49 2.26 9.57
N ASN A 365 13.15 3.34 9.17
CA ASN A 365 13.74 3.47 7.83
C ASN A 365 15.10 2.77 7.73
N PHE A 366 15.61 2.20 8.83
CA PHE A 366 16.82 1.40 8.85
C PHE A 366 16.45 -0.07 9.03
N ILE A 367 16.99 -0.92 8.16
CA ILE A 367 16.90 -2.38 8.29
C ILE A 367 18.27 -2.88 8.71
N ILE A 368 18.40 -3.26 9.98
CA ILE A 368 19.65 -3.70 10.60
C ILE A 368 19.79 -5.21 10.48
N ASN A 369 20.88 -5.63 9.84
CA ASN A 369 21.27 -7.02 9.66
C ASN A 369 22.79 -7.15 9.46
N GLY A 370 23.55 -6.55 10.39
CA GLY A 370 25.01 -6.54 10.37
C GLY A 370 25.56 -5.85 9.11
N ALA A 371 26.43 -6.54 8.37
CA ALA A 371 27.02 -6.01 7.13
C ALA A 371 26.00 -5.81 5.99
N ASN A 372 24.85 -6.48 6.06
CA ASN A 372 23.75 -6.34 5.08
C ASN A 372 22.65 -5.44 5.66
N SER A 373 23.03 -4.26 6.15
CA SER A 373 22.07 -3.27 6.65
C SER A 373 21.76 -2.22 5.59
N TYR A 374 20.56 -1.66 5.63
CA TYR A 374 20.05 -0.79 4.56
C TYR A 374 19.24 0.39 5.09
N VAL A 375 19.16 1.45 4.29
CA VAL A 375 18.22 2.56 4.46
C VAL A 375 17.12 2.45 3.41
N ILE A 376 15.86 2.48 3.85
CA ILE A 376 14.66 2.32 3.01
C ILE A 376 13.81 3.59 3.03
N ASP A 377 12.68 3.54 2.31
CA ASP A 377 11.68 4.62 2.22
C ASP A 377 12.21 5.88 1.53
N TRP A 378 12.37 5.77 0.21
CA TRP A 378 12.97 6.80 -0.63
C TRP A 378 11.89 7.55 -1.45
N GLU A 379 10.77 7.88 -0.81
CA GLU A 379 9.68 8.64 -1.45
C GLU A 379 10.03 10.11 -1.71
N LYS A 380 10.81 10.71 -0.80
CA LYS A 380 11.15 12.15 -0.82
C LYS A 380 12.66 12.47 -0.86
N PRO A 381 13.52 11.72 -1.58
CA PRO A 381 14.92 12.10 -1.68
C PRO A 381 15.05 13.45 -2.36
N ILE A 382 15.96 14.28 -1.88
CA ILE A 382 16.34 15.53 -2.54
C ILE A 382 17.86 15.64 -2.61
N ILE A 383 18.34 16.55 -3.44
CA ILE A 383 19.70 17.07 -3.33
C ILE A 383 19.68 18.15 -2.24
N GLY A 384 20.36 17.85 -1.14
CA GLY A 384 20.45 18.69 0.04
C GLY A 384 21.81 18.53 0.72
N GLU A 385 21.84 18.75 2.02
CA GLU A 385 23.07 18.72 2.82
C GLU A 385 23.02 17.59 3.83
N ALA A 386 24.12 16.86 3.99
CA ALA A 386 24.21 15.74 4.91
C ALA A 386 23.82 16.15 6.35
N GLU A 387 24.16 17.38 6.75
CA GLU A 387 23.84 17.97 8.03
C GLU A 387 22.32 18.06 8.27
N GLN A 388 21.52 18.26 7.22
CA GLN A 388 20.06 18.29 7.34
C GLN A 388 19.51 16.91 7.71
N ASP A 389 19.96 15.88 7.01
CA ASP A 389 19.50 14.49 7.21
C ASP A 389 19.99 13.95 8.56
N ILE A 390 21.25 14.24 8.91
CA ILE A 390 21.83 13.88 10.21
C ILE A 390 21.08 14.57 11.36
N ALA A 391 20.82 15.88 11.24
CA ALA A 391 20.04 16.58 12.26
C ALA A 391 18.64 15.97 12.38
N HIS A 392 17.96 15.71 11.25
CA HIS A 392 16.64 15.08 11.26
C HIS A 392 16.66 13.73 11.98
N PHE A 393 17.65 12.88 11.72
CA PHE A 393 17.77 11.57 12.37
C PHE A 393 17.99 11.64 13.88
N LEU A 394 18.67 12.70 14.36
CA LEU A 394 19.14 12.82 15.75
C LEU A 394 18.26 13.70 16.65
N VAL A 395 17.35 14.51 16.09
CA VAL A 395 16.49 15.38 16.92
C VAL A 395 15.51 14.57 17.77
N PRO A 396 15.13 15.07 18.97
CA PRO A 396 14.16 14.40 19.84
C PRO A 396 12.81 14.14 19.16
N THR A 397 12.36 15.06 18.29
CA THR A 397 11.11 14.91 17.53
C THR A 397 11.13 13.71 16.58
N THR A 398 12.30 13.18 16.23
CA THR A 398 12.44 11.98 15.40
C THR A 398 12.71 10.75 16.25
N THR A 399 13.69 10.81 17.15
CA THR A 399 14.05 9.64 17.98
C THR A 399 12.90 9.23 18.89
N ASN A 400 12.12 10.20 19.40
CA ASN A 400 10.95 9.95 20.25
C ASN A 400 9.67 9.65 19.46
N TRP A 401 9.70 9.59 18.12
CA TRP A 401 8.48 9.40 17.31
C TRP A 401 7.94 7.97 17.39
N LYS A 402 8.75 6.98 17.01
CA LYS A 402 8.40 5.54 17.06
C LYS A 402 9.04 4.80 18.22
N THR A 403 9.74 5.52 19.10
CA THR A 403 10.37 5.00 20.31
C THR A 403 10.13 5.96 21.48
N ASN A 404 10.70 5.67 22.66
CA ASN A 404 10.75 6.61 23.78
C ASN A 404 12.13 7.23 23.99
N LYS A 405 13.07 7.05 23.05
CA LYS A 405 14.43 7.56 23.15
C LYS A 405 14.49 9.06 22.89
N ILE A 406 15.20 9.76 23.77
CA ILE A 406 15.71 11.10 23.54
C ILE A 406 17.22 10.98 23.75
N LEU A 407 18.00 11.21 22.70
CA LEU A 407 19.45 11.05 22.77
C LEU A 407 20.06 12.07 23.74
N SER A 408 21.11 11.72 24.46
CA SER A 408 21.93 12.66 25.22
C SER A 408 22.88 13.44 24.30
N GLU A 409 23.56 14.47 24.81
CA GLU A 409 24.59 15.16 24.03
C GLU A 409 25.78 14.25 23.71
N ASP A 410 26.16 13.38 24.63
CA ASP A 410 27.25 12.41 24.43
C ASP A 410 26.88 11.39 23.36
N GLU A 411 25.65 10.88 23.34
CA GLU A 411 25.17 9.95 22.31
C GLU A 411 25.18 10.61 20.91
N ILE A 412 24.73 11.87 20.82
CA ILE A 412 24.81 12.65 19.57
C ILE A 412 26.26 12.86 19.13
N ASN A 413 27.14 13.24 20.05
CA ASN A 413 28.56 13.46 19.74
C ASN A 413 29.27 12.17 19.33
N ASN A 414 28.92 11.04 19.94
CA ASN A 414 29.43 9.72 19.57
C ASN A 414 29.01 9.35 18.14
N PHE A 415 27.73 9.54 17.81
CA PHE A 415 27.24 9.32 16.44
C PHE A 415 27.96 10.21 15.43
N ILE A 416 28.09 11.52 15.71
CA ILE A 416 28.79 12.45 14.82
C ILE A 416 30.23 12.01 14.61
N SER A 417 30.92 11.61 15.69
CA SER A 417 32.30 11.13 15.63
C SER A 417 32.43 9.82 14.83
N ALA A 418 31.43 8.94 14.89
CA ALA A 418 31.38 7.74 14.07
C ALA A 418 31.15 8.07 12.59
N TYR A 419 30.27 9.02 12.28
CA TYR A 419 29.97 9.48 10.93
C TYR A 419 31.17 10.20 10.27
N GLU A 420 31.84 11.10 11.01
CA GLU A 420 32.98 11.89 10.53
C GLU A 420 34.20 11.05 10.14
N LYS A 421 34.26 9.77 10.54
CA LYS A 421 35.26 8.80 10.02
C LYS A 421 35.18 8.65 8.50
N TYR A 422 34.01 8.91 7.90
CA TYR A 422 33.72 8.68 6.48
C TYR A 422 33.44 9.95 5.69
N ARG A 423 32.81 10.97 6.31
CA ARG A 423 32.53 12.26 5.67
C ARG A 423 32.58 13.40 6.68
N PRO A 424 33.40 14.45 6.47
CA PRO A 424 33.39 15.61 7.34
C PRO A 424 32.06 16.36 7.24
N ILE A 425 31.64 17.00 8.33
CA ILE A 425 30.43 17.82 8.38
C ILE A 425 30.72 19.24 8.85
N ASP A 426 29.89 20.18 8.44
CA ASP A 426 29.85 21.52 9.03
C ASP A 426 29.06 21.48 10.35
N ARG A 427 29.78 21.45 11.47
CA ARG A 427 29.17 21.42 12.81
C ARG A 427 28.37 22.69 13.15
N GLN A 428 28.68 23.84 12.56
CA GLN A 428 27.88 25.06 12.76
C GLN A 428 26.55 24.94 12.01
N LYS A 429 26.61 24.45 10.76
CA LYS A 429 25.42 24.20 9.96
C LYS A 429 24.53 23.11 10.55
N LEU A 430 25.14 22.04 11.09
CA LEU A 430 24.42 20.98 11.81
C LEU A 430 23.64 21.54 13.02
N LYS A 431 24.26 22.41 13.84
CA LYS A 431 23.56 23.07 14.97
C LYS A 431 22.33 23.85 14.52
N LYS A 432 22.44 24.56 13.40
CA LYS A 432 21.32 25.27 12.82
C LYS A 432 20.23 24.29 12.35
N TYR A 433 20.59 23.21 11.66
CA TYR A 433 19.64 22.19 11.23
C TYR A 433 18.94 21.46 12.38
N PHE A 434 19.56 21.30 13.55
CA PHE A 434 18.88 20.78 14.75
C PHE A 434 17.67 21.65 15.12
N ALA A 435 17.84 22.98 15.14
CA ALA A 435 16.76 23.90 15.47
C ALA A 435 15.63 23.86 14.42
N PHE A 436 15.98 23.89 13.13
CA PHE A 436 15.00 23.83 12.04
C PHE A 436 14.24 22.51 12.01
N ASN A 437 14.90 21.36 12.24
CA ASN A 437 14.21 20.06 12.27
C ASN A 437 13.29 19.91 13.49
N CYS A 438 13.66 20.47 14.65
CA CYS A 438 12.74 20.50 15.80
C CYS A 438 11.50 21.34 15.50
N LEU A 439 11.67 22.53 14.91
CA LEU A 439 10.56 23.37 14.46
C LEU A 439 9.68 22.63 13.45
N ARG A 440 10.28 21.94 12.47
CA ARG A 440 9.55 21.12 11.50
C ARG A 440 8.71 20.05 12.18
N GLY A 441 9.28 19.30 13.13
CA GLY A 441 8.54 18.27 13.87
C GLY A 441 7.36 18.83 14.69
N VAL A 442 7.56 19.96 15.37
CA VAL A 442 6.51 20.61 16.16
C VAL A 442 5.40 21.19 15.28
N THR A 443 5.76 21.89 14.21
CA THR A 443 4.79 22.50 13.29
C THR A 443 3.99 21.43 12.53
N TRP A 444 4.64 20.35 12.10
CA TRP A 444 3.95 19.18 11.57
C TRP A 444 2.98 18.58 12.59
N CYS A 445 3.39 18.37 13.85
CA CYS A 445 2.50 17.83 14.89
C CYS A 445 1.28 18.74 15.12
N SER A 446 1.48 20.06 15.13
CA SER A 446 0.38 21.02 15.30
C SER A 446 -0.63 20.97 14.16
N MET A 447 -0.17 20.87 12.91
CA MET A 447 -1.02 20.66 11.73
C MET A 447 -1.75 19.32 11.82
N ALA A 448 -1.01 18.24 12.09
CA ALA A 448 -1.56 16.89 12.20
C ALA A 448 -2.62 16.80 13.32
N LYS A 449 -2.47 17.54 14.42
CA LYS A 449 -3.50 17.61 15.47
C LYS A 449 -4.84 18.11 14.93
N VAL A 450 -4.83 19.17 14.11
CA VAL A 450 -6.04 19.69 13.46
C VAL A 450 -6.68 18.63 12.57
N GLU A 451 -5.87 17.92 11.78
CA GLU A 451 -6.38 16.85 10.89
C GLU A 451 -6.98 15.67 11.66
N TYR A 452 -6.41 15.31 12.81
CA TYR A 452 -6.92 14.24 13.66
C TYR A 452 -8.24 14.64 14.36
N GLU A 453 -8.39 15.90 14.77
CA GLU A 453 -9.61 16.39 15.42
C GLU A 453 -10.77 16.63 14.43
N ASN A 454 -10.47 16.91 13.15
CA ASN A 454 -11.46 17.09 12.08
C ASN A 454 -11.86 15.79 11.34
N GLU A 455 -11.80 14.64 12.02
CA GLU A 455 -12.15 13.30 11.51
C GLU A 455 -11.30 12.78 10.32
N ARG A 456 -10.02 12.46 10.56
CA ARG A 456 -9.30 11.52 9.67
C ARG A 456 -10.03 10.17 9.65
N ALA A 457 -10.19 9.58 8.46
CA ALA A 457 -10.83 8.27 8.24
C ALA A 457 -10.14 7.09 8.96
N LEU A 458 -8.91 7.27 9.44
CA LEU A 458 -8.11 6.31 10.20
C LEU A 458 -7.29 7.07 11.26
N SER A 459 -7.63 6.94 12.54
CA SER A 459 -6.86 7.52 13.65
C SER A 459 -5.99 6.45 14.31
N ASN A 460 -4.67 6.64 14.25
CA ASN A 460 -3.73 5.80 14.99
C ASN A 460 -3.53 6.39 16.39
N LYS A 461 -3.94 5.65 17.43
CA LYS A 461 -3.91 6.11 18.82
C LYS A 461 -2.50 6.51 19.27
N ASP A 462 -1.49 5.69 19.00
CA ASP A 462 -0.10 5.97 19.38
C ASP A 462 0.43 7.24 18.71
N THR A 463 0.04 7.45 17.44
CA THR A 463 0.43 8.66 16.69
C THR A 463 -0.23 9.90 17.31
N TYR A 464 -1.51 9.81 17.68
CA TYR A 464 -2.22 10.90 18.36
C TYR A 464 -1.62 11.20 19.75
N GLU A 465 -1.21 10.19 20.50
CA GLU A 465 -0.52 10.37 21.78
C GLU A 465 0.83 11.07 21.61
N LYS A 466 1.61 10.71 20.59
CA LYS A 466 2.89 11.38 20.27
C LYS A 466 2.70 12.83 19.83
N ILE A 467 1.70 13.12 19.01
CA ILE A 467 1.33 14.49 18.62
C ILE A 467 1.05 15.33 19.87
N ASN A 468 0.22 14.82 20.79
CA ASN A 468 -0.11 15.54 22.02
C ASN A 468 1.09 15.69 22.96
N LEU A 469 1.95 14.68 23.06
CA LEU A 469 3.19 14.78 23.82
C LEU A 469 4.09 15.90 23.28
N PHE A 470 4.30 15.96 21.96
CA PHE A 470 5.22 16.93 21.35
C PHE A 470 4.70 18.37 21.43
N LEU A 471 3.39 18.54 21.56
CA LEU A 471 2.74 19.84 21.76
C LEU A 471 2.50 20.16 23.25
N SER A 472 2.94 19.29 24.18
CA SER A 472 2.83 19.57 25.61
C SER A 472 3.87 20.60 26.05
N GLU A 473 3.50 21.47 27.00
CA GLU A 473 4.42 22.50 27.53
C GLU A 473 5.76 21.91 28.01
N PRO A 474 5.80 20.78 28.78
CA PRO A 474 7.08 20.23 29.23
C PRO A 474 7.99 19.78 28.08
N TYR A 475 7.41 19.25 27.00
CA TYR A 475 8.19 18.80 25.84
C TYR A 475 8.73 19.99 25.03
N LEU A 476 7.89 21.01 24.81
CA LEU A 476 8.29 22.24 24.14
C LEU A 476 9.36 22.99 24.94
N GLU A 477 9.21 23.08 26.26
CA GLU A 477 10.21 23.67 27.16
C GLU A 477 11.53 22.90 27.10
N MET A 478 11.50 21.56 27.08
CA MET A 478 12.71 20.74 26.92
C MET A 478 13.42 21.03 25.59
N LEU A 479 12.68 21.07 24.47
CA LEU A 479 13.26 21.41 23.16
C LEU A 479 13.87 22.82 23.18
N PHE A 480 13.19 23.75 23.83
CA PHE A 480 13.65 25.14 23.99
C PHE A 480 14.95 25.20 24.77
N LYS A 481 15.01 24.67 25.98
CA LYS A 481 16.25 24.66 26.79
C LYS A 481 17.42 24.04 26.02
N ARG A 482 17.16 22.95 25.29
CA ARG A 482 18.19 22.20 24.57
C ARG A 482 18.78 22.93 23.37
N PHE A 483 17.97 23.63 22.58
CA PHE A 483 18.43 24.21 21.31
C PHE A 483 18.39 25.75 21.27
N TYR A 484 17.68 26.39 22.19
CA TYR A 484 17.55 27.84 22.31
C TYR A 484 18.52 28.43 23.35
N GLU A 485 18.54 27.92 24.59
CA GLU A 485 19.32 28.53 25.69
C GLU A 485 20.83 28.24 25.58
N VAL A 486 21.23 27.02 25.21
CA VAL A 486 22.64 26.63 25.05
C VAL A 486 23.37 27.44 23.97
N ASN A 487 22.65 28.01 22.99
CA ASN A 487 23.22 28.86 21.94
C ASN A 487 23.32 30.34 22.34
N ASN A 488 22.60 30.80 23.38
CA ASN A 488 22.67 32.18 23.87
C ASN A 488 23.76 32.39 24.94
N GLU A 489 24.30 31.33 25.56
CA GLU A 489 25.41 31.42 26.53
C GLU A 489 26.81 31.36 25.90
N LYS A 490 26.92 31.30 24.56
CA LYS A 490 28.20 31.35 23.82
C LYS A 490 28.18 32.38 22.68
N ILE A 491 27.68 33.59 22.96
CA ILE A 491 27.88 34.77 22.13
C ILE A 491 28.72 35.79 22.89
#